data_AF-A0A7C5GJH7-F1
#
_entry.id   AF-A0A7C5GJH7-F1
#
_cell.length_a   1.000
_cell.length_b   1.000
_cell.length_c   1.000
_cell.angle_alpha   90.00
_cell.angle_beta   90.00
_cell.angle_gamma   90.00
#
_symmetry.space_group_name_H-M   'P 1'
#
loop_
_entity.id
_entity.type
_entity.pdbx_description
1 polymer ?
#
loop_
_entity_poly.entity_id
_entity_poly.type
_entity_poly.pdbx_seq_one_letter_code
_entity_poly.pdbx_strand_id
1 'polypeptide(L)'
;VQQLLLGNPILEFDGSYSVQKAPKGIKVIGKHQDVDVVYFYEMPSLVLQKVIFSQPDKKKKLELTLGEYALIDDKINFAYLRHISVQNGKERYGAEVKFTKVEIDVPQDIKFNIPKHYSKTSF
;
A
#
# COMPACT_ATOMS: atom_id res chain seq x y z
N VAL A 1 -1.57 -6.18 -6.55
CA VAL A 1 -1.87 -4.78 -6.99
C VAL A 1 -2.89 -4.11 -6.08
N GLN A 2 -4.03 -4.74 -5.76
CA GLN A 2 -5.07 -4.16 -4.89
C GLN A 2 -4.57 -3.76 -3.48
N GLN A 3 -3.68 -4.54 -2.87
CA GLN A 3 -3.10 -4.25 -1.55
C GLN A 3 -2.20 -2.99 -1.52
N LEU A 4 -1.59 -2.62 -2.66
CA LEU A 4 -0.79 -1.40 -2.79
C LEU A 4 -1.64 -0.13 -2.85
N LEU A 5 -2.91 -0.26 -3.29
CA LEU A 5 -3.82 0.87 -3.48
C LEU A 5 -4.68 1.14 -2.24
N LEU A 6 -5.00 0.11 -1.46
CA LEU A 6 -5.98 0.17 -0.36
C LEU A 6 -5.37 0.08 1.05
N GLY A 7 -4.09 -0.29 1.21
CA GLY A 7 -3.45 -0.46 2.52
C GLY A 7 -2.08 0.19 2.66
N ASN A 8 -1.48 0.10 3.86
CA ASN A 8 -0.05 0.29 4.06
C ASN A 8 0.66 -0.87 3.36
N PRO A 9 1.45 -0.62 2.30
CA PRO A 9 2.00 -1.69 1.48
C PRO A 9 3.24 -2.28 2.14
N ILE A 10 3.06 -2.95 3.27
CA ILE A 10 4.07 -3.83 3.81
C ILE A 10 3.88 -5.16 3.08
N LEU A 11 4.75 -5.43 2.13
CA LEU A 11 4.86 -6.76 1.55
C LEU A 11 5.84 -7.54 2.41
N GLU A 12 5.35 -8.59 3.05
CA GLU A 12 6.17 -9.59 3.70
C GLU A 12 6.77 -10.47 2.61
N PHE A 13 8.07 -10.32 2.40
CA PHE A 13 8.87 -11.21 1.57
C PHE A 13 9.59 -12.21 2.47
N ASP A 14 9.59 -13.47 2.09
CA ASP A 14 10.52 -14.47 2.62
C ASP A 14 11.93 -14.07 2.14
N GLY A 15 12.66 -13.33 2.98
CA GLY A 15 13.94 -12.73 2.61
C GLY A 15 14.70 -12.13 3.78
N SER A 16 15.96 -11.76 3.53
CA SER A 16 16.77 -11.06 4.52
C SER A 16 16.43 -9.56 4.51
N TYR A 17 16.28 -8.99 5.70
CA TYR A 17 16.06 -7.56 5.89
C TYR A 17 17.26 -6.94 6.59
N SER A 18 17.63 -5.74 6.15
CA SER A 18 18.58 -4.90 6.87
C SER A 18 17.93 -3.57 7.23
N VAL A 19 18.21 -3.08 8.43
CA VAL A 19 17.74 -1.79 8.91
C VAL A 19 18.91 -0.83 8.96
N GLN A 20 18.75 0.35 8.38
CA GLN A 20 19.76 1.39 8.36
C GLN A 20 19.14 2.72 8.80
N LYS A 21 19.94 3.58 9.43
CA LYS A 21 19.52 4.96 9.72
C LYS A 21 19.34 5.73 8.41
N ALA A 22 18.32 6.58 8.37
CA ALA A 22 18.06 7.54 7.32
C ALA A 22 17.94 8.95 7.94
N PRO A 23 18.08 10.04 7.16
CA PRO A 23 18.10 11.40 7.71
C PRO A 23 16.87 11.78 8.56
N LYS A 24 15.69 11.22 8.25
CA LYS A 24 14.42 11.50 8.94
C LYS A 24 13.82 10.28 9.66
N GLY A 25 14.59 9.22 9.86
CA GLY A 25 14.10 8.00 10.51
C GLY A 25 14.92 6.77 10.14
N ILE A 26 14.25 5.71 9.69
CA ILE A 26 14.89 4.45 9.34
C ILE A 26 14.52 4.03 7.91
N LYS A 27 15.43 3.31 7.26
CA LYS A 27 15.13 2.58 6.05
C LYS A 27 15.29 1.09 6.28
N VAL A 28 14.32 0.31 5.85
CA VAL A 28 14.33 -1.15 5.89
C VAL A 28 14.50 -1.63 4.45
N ILE A 29 15.56 -2.38 4.20
CA ILE A 29 15.91 -2.88 2.87
C ILE A 29 15.70 -4.39 2.88
N GLY A 30 14.85 -4.88 2.00
CA GLY A 30 14.64 -6.30 1.76
C GLY A 30 15.05 -6.68 0.33
N LYS A 31 15.45 -7.93 0.15
CA LYS A 31 15.68 -8.53 -1.17
C LYS A 31 14.90 -9.83 -1.28
N HIS A 32 14.21 -10.03 -2.38
CA HIS A 32 13.53 -11.28 -2.69
C HIS A 32 13.62 -11.56 -4.19
N GLN A 33 14.30 -12.65 -4.55
CA GLN A 33 14.57 -13.03 -5.94
C GLN A 33 15.21 -11.86 -6.74
N ASP A 34 14.51 -11.35 -7.74
CA ASP A 34 14.95 -10.25 -8.61
C ASP A 34 14.37 -8.88 -8.21
N VAL A 35 13.65 -8.81 -7.08
CA VAL A 35 13.03 -7.60 -6.56
C VAL A 35 13.74 -7.13 -5.29
N ASP A 36 14.25 -5.90 -5.34
CA ASP A 36 14.69 -5.15 -4.17
C ASP A 36 13.53 -4.31 -3.66
N VAL A 37 13.31 -4.31 -2.34
CA VAL A 37 12.34 -3.45 -1.68
C VAL A 37 13.02 -2.54 -0.65
N VAL A 38 12.62 -1.28 -0.61
CA VAL A 38 13.08 -0.32 0.40
C VAL A 38 11.90 0.43 0.99
N TYR A 39 11.72 0.27 2.29
CA TYR A 39 10.74 1.00 3.10
C TYR A 39 11.43 2.14 3.84
N PHE A 40 10.83 3.33 3.85
CA PHE A 40 11.30 4.48 4.61
C PHE A 40 10.25 4.86 5.65
N TYR A 41 10.62 4.74 6.92
CA TYR A 41 9.79 5.14 8.05
C TYR A 41 10.33 6.41 8.69
N GLU A 42 9.42 7.31 9.04
CA GLU A 42 9.71 8.49 9.85
C GLU A 42 9.77 8.13 11.34
N MET A 43 10.59 8.84 12.11
CA MET A 43 10.66 8.70 13.56
C MET A 43 10.30 10.04 14.22
N PRO A 44 9.54 10.04 15.34
CA PRO A 44 9.23 8.87 16.18
C PRO A 44 7.93 8.15 15.82
N SER A 45 7.12 8.67 14.89
CA SER A 45 5.75 8.18 14.69
C SER A 45 5.66 6.83 13.96
N LEU A 46 6.79 6.36 13.40
CA LEU A 46 6.89 5.12 12.62
C LEU A 46 5.91 5.07 11.43
N VAL A 47 5.51 6.23 10.90
CA VAL A 47 4.71 6.29 9.68
C VAL A 47 5.58 5.99 8.46
N LEU A 48 5.04 5.20 7.54
CA LEU A 48 5.71 4.85 6.30
C LEU A 48 5.63 6.01 5.32
N GLN A 49 6.75 6.64 4.96
CA GLN A 49 6.74 7.77 4.02
C GLN A 49 6.91 7.35 2.57
N LYS A 50 7.66 6.28 2.33
CA LYS A 50 8.01 5.86 0.98
C LYS A 50 8.26 4.36 0.92
N VAL A 51 7.83 3.76 -0.18
CA VAL A 51 8.19 2.39 -0.58
C VAL A 51 8.75 2.41 -1.98
N ILE A 52 9.87 1.72 -2.18
CA ILE A 52 10.48 1.52 -3.49
C ILE A 52 10.55 0.03 -3.75
N PHE A 53 9.98 -0.42 -4.86
CA PHE A 53 10.24 -1.73 -5.44
C PHE A 53 11.07 -1.53 -6.69
N SER A 54 12.14 -2.30 -6.87
CA SER A 54 12.99 -2.21 -8.05
C SER A 54 13.44 -3.57 -8.52
N GLN A 55 13.48 -3.75 -9.83
CA GLN A 55 14.15 -4.85 -10.51
C GLN A 55 15.27 -4.22 -11.37
N PRO A 56 16.47 -4.02 -10.81
CA PRO A 56 17.55 -3.28 -11.48
C PRO A 56 17.91 -3.87 -12.85
N ASP A 57 18.00 -5.20 -12.94
CA ASP A 57 18.33 -5.91 -14.18
C ASP A 57 17.29 -5.69 -15.28
N LYS A 58 16.02 -5.55 -14.88
CA LYS A 58 14.89 -5.28 -15.78
C LYS A 58 14.65 -3.78 -15.99
N LYS A 59 15.42 -2.90 -15.34
CA LYS A 59 15.24 -1.44 -15.34
C LYS A 59 13.81 -1.02 -14.98
N LYS A 60 13.18 -1.75 -14.05
CA LYS A 60 11.84 -1.46 -13.55
C LYS A 60 11.92 -0.91 -12.13
N LYS A 61 11.10 0.11 -11.85
CA LYS A 61 10.99 0.70 -10.50
C LYS A 61 9.56 1.14 -10.26
N LEU A 62 9.00 0.81 -9.11
CA LEU A 62 7.77 1.38 -8.57
C LEU A 62 8.13 2.14 -7.30
N GLU A 63 7.80 3.41 -7.24
CA GLU A 63 7.95 4.25 -6.06
C GLU A 63 6.57 4.73 -5.62
N LEU A 64 6.25 4.48 -4.36
CA LEU A 64 5.07 4.99 -3.70
C LEU A 64 5.51 5.96 -2.61
N THR A 65 5.03 7.20 -2.65
CA THR A 65 5.17 8.16 -1.57
C THR A 65 3.82 8.36 -0.90
N LEU A 66 3.82 8.31 0.43
CA LEU A 66 2.64 8.39 1.27
C LEU A 66 2.71 9.69 2.09
N GLY A 67 1.62 10.44 2.11
CA GLY A 67 1.57 11.75 2.74
C GLY A 67 0.17 12.10 3.23
N GLU A 68 0.06 13.31 3.79
CA GLU A 68 -1.17 13.82 4.41
C GLU A 68 -1.76 12.79 5.39
N TYR A 69 -0.93 12.32 6.32
CA TYR A 69 -1.37 11.40 7.35
C TYR A 69 -2.35 12.08 8.30
N ALA A 70 -3.52 11.46 8.49
CA ALA A 70 -4.47 11.86 9.50
C ALA A 70 -5.13 10.63 10.14
N LEU A 71 -5.66 10.81 11.34
CA LEU A 71 -6.37 9.76 12.06
C LEU A 71 -7.74 9.52 11.42
N ILE A 72 -8.10 8.24 11.27
CA ILE A 72 -9.47 7.79 11.05
C ILE A 72 -9.99 7.30 12.40
N ASP A 73 -11.14 7.85 12.80
CA ASP A 73 -11.84 7.53 14.06
C ASP A 73 -10.93 7.50 15.29
N ASP A 74 -9.97 8.44 15.35
CA ASP A 74 -8.94 8.61 16.39
C ASP A 74 -8.05 7.39 16.68
N LYS A 75 -8.06 6.38 15.81
CA LYS A 75 -7.38 5.09 16.05
C LYS A 75 -6.32 4.74 15.03
N ILE A 76 -6.53 5.08 13.76
CA ILE A 76 -5.69 4.57 12.66
C ILE A 76 -5.11 5.74 11.88
N ASN A 77 -3.78 5.83 11.81
CA ASN A 77 -3.10 6.76 10.92
C ASN A 77 -3.20 6.29 9.47
N PHE A 78 -3.79 7.11 8.61
CA PHE A 78 -4.00 6.81 7.20
C PHE A 78 -3.40 7.90 6.32
N ALA A 79 -2.71 7.49 5.25
CA ALA A 79 -2.17 8.40 4.24
C ALA A 79 -3.27 8.82 3.26
N TYR A 80 -3.74 10.06 3.35
CA TYR A 80 -4.76 10.61 2.44
C TYR A 80 -4.20 11.00 1.06
N LEU A 81 -2.87 11.09 0.93
CA LEU A 81 -2.21 11.37 -0.33
C LEU A 81 -1.24 10.23 -0.70
N ARG A 82 -1.33 9.77 -1.95
CA ARG A 82 -0.44 8.75 -2.51
C ARG A 82 0.09 9.20 -3.86
N HIS A 83 1.40 9.30 -3.98
CA HIS A 83 2.05 9.52 -5.28
C HIS A 83 2.67 8.22 -5.73
N ILE A 84 2.26 7.75 -6.89
CA ILE A 84 2.71 6.51 -7.50
C ILE A 84 3.56 6.90 -8.72
N SER A 85 4.81 6.43 -8.75
CA SER A 85 5.71 6.61 -9.88
C SER A 85 6.19 5.25 -10.35
N VAL A 86 5.94 4.95 -11.62
CA VAL A 86 6.35 3.70 -12.26
C VAL A 86 7.36 4.02 -13.35
N GLN A 87 8.50 3.36 -13.31
CA GLN A 87 9.49 3.35 -14.38
C GLN A 87 9.56 1.96 -14.99
N ASN A 88 9.49 1.89 -16.32
CA ASN A 88 9.68 0.67 -17.10
C ASN A 88 10.67 0.94 -18.24
N GLY A 89 11.94 0.58 -18.04
CA GLY A 89 13.00 0.94 -18.97
C GLY A 89 13.20 2.46 -19.05
N LYS A 90 12.83 3.06 -20.19
CA LYS A 90 12.88 4.51 -20.43
C LYS A 90 11.54 5.22 -20.14
N GLU A 91 10.45 4.47 -20.04
CA GLU A 91 9.11 5.02 -19.83
C GLU A 91 8.89 5.34 -18.35
N ARG A 92 8.17 6.43 -18.09
CA ARG A 92 7.77 6.84 -16.75
C ARG A 92 6.29 7.20 -16.73
N TYR A 93 5.59 6.68 -15.73
CA TYR A 93 4.18 6.93 -15.49
C TYR A 93 4.03 7.44 -14.06
N GLY A 94 3.11 8.39 -13.87
CA GLY A 94 2.80 8.95 -12.58
C GLY A 94 1.30 8.92 -12.34
N ALA A 95 0.90 8.65 -11.12
CA ALA A 95 -0.47 8.85 -10.66
C ALA A 95 -0.45 9.47 -9.27
N GLU A 96 -1.39 10.37 -9.03
CA GLU A 96 -1.67 10.92 -7.71
C GLU A 96 -3.05 10.45 -7.29
N VAL A 97 -3.16 9.98 -6.05
CA VAL A 97 -4.44 9.58 -5.46
C VAL A 97 -4.63 10.36 -4.19
N LYS A 98 -5.68 11.17 -4.16
CA LYS A 98 -6.11 11.92 -2.98
C LYS A 98 -7.45 11.37 -2.48
N PHE A 99 -7.45 10.89 -1.25
CA PHE A 99 -8.66 10.44 -0.56
C PHE A 99 -9.37 11.63 0.05
N THR A 100 -10.67 11.76 -0.17
CA THR A 100 -11.50 12.81 0.41
C THR A 100 -12.35 12.32 1.57
N LYS A 101 -12.67 11.02 1.56
CA LYS A 101 -13.43 10.34 2.60
C LYS A 101 -12.90 8.91 2.74
N VAL A 102 -12.67 8.49 3.98
CA VAL A 102 -12.30 7.11 4.31
C VAL A 102 -13.19 6.68 5.46
N GLU A 103 -13.83 5.53 5.29
CA GLU A 103 -14.72 4.93 6.29
C GLU A 103 -14.26 3.48 6.50
N ILE A 104 -14.08 3.10 7.75
CA ILE A 104 -13.66 1.76 8.17
C ILE A 104 -14.77 1.20 9.06
N ASP A 105 -15.00 -0.11 9.00
CA ASP A 105 -16.00 -0.81 9.83
C ASP A 105 -17.45 -0.31 9.67
N VAL A 106 -17.82 0.24 8.51
CA VAL A 106 -19.21 0.59 8.20
C VAL A 106 -19.95 -0.66 7.73
N PRO A 107 -21.00 -1.12 8.46
CA PRO A 107 -21.83 -2.23 8.01
C PRO A 107 -22.46 -1.90 6.66
N GLN A 108 -22.29 -2.78 5.67
CA GLN A 108 -22.95 -2.64 4.39
C GLN A 108 -24.26 -3.43 4.37
N ASP A 109 -25.36 -2.74 4.12
CA ASP A 109 -26.65 -3.40 3.86
C ASP A 109 -26.59 -4.12 2.51
N ILE A 110 -26.24 -5.40 2.54
CA ILE A 110 -26.33 -6.26 1.37
C ILE A 110 -27.81 -6.62 1.19
N LYS A 111 -28.47 -5.97 0.23
CA LYS A 111 -29.82 -6.35 -0.20
C LYS A 111 -29.74 -7.67 -0.97
N PHE A 112 -29.76 -8.78 -0.23
CA PHE A 112 -29.87 -10.11 -0.82
C PHE A 112 -31.30 -10.33 -1.33
N ASN A 113 -31.49 -10.24 -2.65
CA ASN A 113 -32.76 -10.54 -3.29
C ASN A 113 -32.69 -11.94 -3.90
N ILE A 114 -33.43 -12.90 -3.35
CA ILE A 114 -33.55 -14.24 -3.93
C ILE A 114 -34.52 -14.14 -5.13
N PRO A 115 -34.06 -14.40 -6.37
CA PRO A 115 -34.94 -14.39 -7.52
C PRO A 115 -36.06 -15.41 -7.37
N LYS A 116 -37.28 -15.04 -7.79
CA LYS A 116 -38.51 -15.87 -7.64
C LYS A 116 -38.43 -17.30 -8.20
N HIS A 117 -37.46 -17.59 -9.08
CA HIS A 117 -37.29 -18.90 -9.70
C HIS A 117 -36.49 -19.89 -8.83
N TYR A 118 -35.93 -19.46 -7.70
CA TYR A 118 -35.31 -20.37 -6.73
C TYR A 118 -36.37 -20.89 -5.77
N SER A 119 -36.65 -22.18 -5.83
CA SER A 119 -37.47 -22.89 -4.84
C SER A 119 -36.58 -23.35 -3.69
N LYS A 120 -37.02 -23.13 -2.45
CA LYS A 120 -36.36 -23.71 -1.28
C LYS A 120 -36.53 -25.24 -1.34
N THR A 121 -35.44 -25.98 -1.54
CA THR A 121 -35.46 -27.43 -1.37
C THR A 121 -35.45 -27.73 0.13
N SER A 122 -36.60 -28.14 0.66
CA SER A 122 -36.73 -28.72 1.99
C SER A 122 -36.13 -30.13 1.96
N PHE A 123 -35.21 -30.43 2.88
CA PHE A 123 -34.85 -31.81 3.24
C PHE A 123 -35.87 -32.34 4.25
#